data_AF-A0A7V9S2D9-F1
#
_entry.id   AF-A0A7V9S2D9-F1
#
_cell.length_a   1.000
_cell.length_b   1.000
_cell.length_c   1.000
_cell.angle_alpha   90.00
_cell.angle_beta   90.00
_cell.angle_gamma   90.00
#
_symmetry.space_group_name_H-M   'P 1'
#
loop_
_entity.id
_entity.type
_entity.pdbx_description
1 polymer ?
#
loop_
_entity_poly.entity_id
_entity_poly.type
_entity_poly.pdbx_seq_one_letter_code
_entity_poly.pdbx_strand_id
1 'polypeptide(L)'
;MDLGSAIIGAILIAICIVPFILMSRGRKKREKQILQSLTDIAVQHNCQISQHEFCGDFVIGIDEAKNFVFFHKQRKDRVIEQFIDLAKIQNCKVINSNQTITNKDGNYKVIDKLELSFIPIAKEKTEITLEFFNSDVSL
;
A
#
# COMPACT_ATOMS: atom_id res chain seq x y z
N MET A 1 32.93 33.78 18.37
CA MET A 1 32.69 32.81 17.29
C MET A 1 33.43 33.29 16.08
N ASP A 2 34.34 32.49 15.55
CA ASP A 2 35.08 32.85 14.34
C ASP A 2 34.17 32.64 13.13
N LEU A 3 34.12 33.57 12.20
CA LEU A 3 33.21 33.49 11.04
C LEU A 3 33.46 32.22 10.23
N GLY A 4 34.72 31.78 10.18
CA GLY A 4 35.12 30.52 9.55
C GLY A 4 34.50 29.28 10.21
N SER A 5 34.48 29.21 11.55
CA SER A 5 33.90 28.05 12.26
C SER A 5 32.38 28.01 12.17
N ALA A 6 31.73 29.17 12.10
CA ALA A 6 30.29 29.26 11.83
C ALA A 6 29.93 28.75 10.41
N ILE A 7 30.71 29.12 9.39
CA ILE A 7 30.50 28.68 8.00
C ILE A 7 30.68 27.16 7.88
N ILE A 8 31.74 26.60 8.45
CA ILE A 8 31.99 25.15 8.42
C ILE A 8 30.86 24.39 9.11
N GLY A 9 30.39 24.88 10.27
CA GLY A 9 29.25 24.30 10.97
C GLY A 9 27.97 24.31 10.12
N ALA A 10 27.68 25.42 9.44
CA ALA A 10 26.52 25.53 8.56
C ALA A 10 26.58 24.55 7.37
N ILE A 11 27.76 24.36 6.76
CA ILE A 11 27.94 23.42 5.65
C ILE A 11 27.69 21.97 6.10
N LEU A 12 28.22 21.57 7.26
CA LEU A 12 28.01 20.22 7.80
C LEU A 12 26.51 19.96 8.06
N ILE A 13 25.81 20.92 8.66
CA ILE A 13 24.36 20.82 8.87
C ILE A 13 23.61 20.69 7.53
N ALA A 14 23.97 21.51 6.54
CA ALA A 14 23.34 21.44 5.22
C ALA A 14 23.52 20.07 4.56
N ILE A 15 24.73 19.50 4.60
CA ILE A 15 25.02 18.16 4.07
C ILE A 15 24.16 17.10 4.75
N CYS A 16 23.91 17.21 6.05
CA CYS A 16 23.05 16.28 6.77
C CYS A 16 21.57 16.46 6.41
N ILE A 17 21.06 17.68 6.24
CA ILE A 17 19.63 17.95 6.00
C ILE A 17 19.20 17.64 4.56
N VAL A 18 20.04 17.95 3.57
CA VAL A 18 19.75 17.77 2.14
C VAL A 18 19.23 16.36 1.78
N PRO A 19 19.85 15.24 2.20
CA PRO A 19 19.36 13.90 1.85
C PRO A 19 17.95 13.63 2.40
N PHE A 20 17.61 14.11 3.60
CA PHE A 20 16.25 13.95 4.14
C PHE A 20 15.21 14.70 3.31
N ILE A 21 15.53 15.91 2.85
CA ILE A 21 14.64 16.69 1.97
C ILE A 21 14.47 15.97 0.63
N LEU A 22 15.56 15.49 0.03
CA LEU A 22 15.51 14.76 -1.24
C LEU A 22 14.68 13.48 -1.12
N MET A 23 14.88 12.71 -0.05
CA MET A 23 14.12 11.49 0.22
C MET A 23 12.63 11.78 0.44
N SER A 24 12.30 12.83 1.21
CA SER A 24 10.91 13.27 1.43
C SER A 24 10.21 13.69 0.14
N ARG A 25 10.89 14.47 -0.71
CA ARG A 25 10.35 14.89 -2.02
C ARG A 25 10.16 13.71 -2.96
N GLY A 26 11.12 12.77 -3.00
CA GLY A 26 11.01 11.54 -3.79
C GLY A 26 9.80 10.71 -3.39
N ARG A 27 9.57 10.55 -2.08
CA ARG A 27 8.40 9.84 -1.54
C ARG A 27 7.09 10.51 -1.95
N LYS A 28 6.96 11.83 -1.74
CA LYS A 28 5.74 12.58 -2.13
C LYS A 28 5.44 12.48 -3.62
N LYS A 29 6.48 12.52 -4.47
CA LYS A 29 6.31 12.36 -5.91
C LYS A 29 5.77 10.97 -6.25
N ARG A 30 6.32 9.92 -5.63
CA ARG A 30 5.86 8.53 -5.82
C ARG A 30 4.42 8.33 -5.34
N GLU A 31 4.08 8.83 -4.15
CA GLU A 31 2.71 8.79 -3.61
C GLU A 31 1.72 9.47 -4.56
N LYS A 32 2.07 10.66 -5.07
CA LYS A 32 1.23 11.36 -6.06
C LYS A 32 1.04 10.55 -7.35
N GLN A 33 2.08 9.90 -7.86
CA GLN A 33 1.97 9.05 -9.06
C GLN A 33 1.06 7.85 -8.82
N ILE A 34 1.23 7.17 -7.68
CA ILE A 34 0.40 6.02 -7.30
C ILE A 34 -1.07 6.43 -7.12
N LEU A 35 -1.34 7.57 -6.47
CA LEU A 35 -2.70 8.07 -6.31
C LEU A 35 -3.32 8.47 -7.66
N GLN A 36 -2.52 9.01 -8.58
CA GLN A 36 -2.99 9.30 -9.93
C GLN A 36 -3.43 8.01 -10.62
N SER A 37 -2.61 6.96 -10.60
CA SER A 37 -2.99 5.64 -11.15
C SER A 37 -4.28 5.11 -10.53
N LEU A 38 -4.42 5.20 -9.20
CA LEU A 38 -5.64 4.79 -8.50
C LEU A 38 -6.88 5.60 -8.95
N THR A 39 -6.70 6.91 -9.15
CA THR A 39 -7.75 7.82 -9.60
C THR A 39 -8.13 7.55 -11.05
N ASP A 40 -7.17 7.24 -11.90
CA ASP A 40 -7.40 6.90 -13.31
C ASP A 40 -8.28 5.65 -13.43
N ILE A 41 -8.03 4.62 -12.60
CA ILE A 41 -8.91 3.43 -12.51
C ILE A 41 -10.32 3.86 -12.06
N ALA A 42 -10.44 4.70 -11.03
CA ALA A 42 -11.74 5.14 -10.54
C ALA A 42 -12.55 5.87 -11.61
N VAL A 43 -11.93 6.79 -12.34
CA VAL A 43 -12.58 7.57 -13.40
C VAL A 43 -13.07 6.67 -14.53
N GLN A 44 -12.33 5.61 -14.89
CA GLN A 44 -12.80 4.62 -15.89
C GLN A 44 -14.11 3.94 -15.48
N HIS A 45 -14.39 3.84 -14.18
CA HIS A 45 -15.63 3.32 -13.62
C HIS A 45 -16.63 4.42 -13.25
N ASN A 46 -16.44 5.64 -13.76
CA ASN A 46 -17.19 6.84 -13.39
C ASN A 46 -17.18 7.13 -11.88
N CYS A 47 -16.19 6.67 -11.13
CA CYS A 47 -16.07 6.86 -9.69
C CYS A 47 -15.03 7.94 -9.35
N GLN A 48 -15.02 8.35 -8.08
CA GLN A 48 -14.03 9.26 -7.52
C GLN A 48 -13.47 8.68 -6.21
N ILE A 49 -12.18 8.87 -5.97
CA ILE A 49 -11.56 8.45 -4.71
C ILE A 49 -11.96 9.45 -3.61
N SER A 50 -12.83 9.01 -2.71
CA SER A 50 -13.30 9.79 -1.55
C SER A 50 -12.30 9.70 -0.39
N GLN A 51 -11.80 8.50 -0.11
CA GLN A 51 -10.76 8.25 0.89
C GLN A 51 -9.72 7.29 0.32
N HIS A 52 -8.47 7.41 0.79
CA HIS A 52 -7.38 6.51 0.42
C HIS A 52 -6.38 6.37 1.55
N GLU A 53 -5.69 5.23 1.58
CA GLU A 53 -4.61 4.94 2.52
C GLU A 53 -3.42 4.37 1.75
N PHE A 54 -2.23 4.92 1.99
CA PHE A 54 -0.98 4.39 1.45
C PHE A 54 -0.34 3.42 2.45
N CYS A 55 -0.07 2.20 2.01
CA CYS A 55 0.62 1.20 2.83
C CYS A 55 1.80 0.63 2.05
N GLY A 56 3.00 1.16 2.31
CA GLY A 56 4.24 0.67 1.72
C GLY A 56 4.24 0.70 0.19
N ASP A 57 4.01 -0.46 -0.43
CA ASP A 57 4.04 -0.68 -1.87
C ASP A 57 2.65 -0.67 -2.54
N PHE A 58 1.57 -0.47 -1.77
CA PHE A 58 0.21 -0.36 -2.30
C PHE A 58 -0.56 0.85 -1.77
N VAL A 59 -1.63 1.17 -2.47
CA VAL A 59 -2.66 2.12 -2.04
C VAL A 59 -4.02 1.44 -2.19
N ILE A 60 -4.90 1.67 -1.23
CA ILE A 60 -6.31 1.31 -1.30
C ILE A 60 -7.14 2.58 -1.18
N GLY A 61 -8.19 2.69 -1.99
CA GLY A 61 -9.11 3.82 -1.96
C GLY A 61 -10.55 3.37 -2.08
N ILE A 62 -11.46 4.24 -1.66
CA ILE A 62 -12.91 3.99 -1.71
C ILE A 62 -13.63 5.20 -2.30
N ASP A 63 -14.67 4.93 -3.09
CA ASP A 63 -15.74 5.88 -3.41
C ASP A 63 -16.93 5.57 -2.48
N GLU A 64 -17.16 6.41 -1.47
CA GLU A 64 -18.25 6.21 -0.51
C GLU A 64 -19.63 6.46 -1.13
N ALA A 65 -19.71 7.33 -2.15
CA ALA A 65 -20.96 7.65 -2.81
C ALA A 65 -21.42 6.52 -3.74
N LYS A 66 -20.47 5.90 -4.45
CA LYS A 66 -20.76 4.81 -5.40
C LYS A 66 -20.54 3.41 -4.85
N ASN A 67 -20.00 3.30 -3.63
CA ASN A 67 -19.66 2.04 -2.97
C ASN A 67 -18.67 1.20 -3.78
N PHE A 68 -17.56 1.81 -4.20
CA PHE A 68 -16.48 1.09 -4.89
C PHE A 68 -15.18 1.12 -4.10
N VAL A 69 -14.45 0.01 -4.08
CA VAL A 69 -13.06 -0.05 -3.62
C VAL A 69 -12.14 -0.14 -4.81
N PHE A 70 -11.02 0.59 -4.75
CA PHE A 70 -9.95 0.59 -5.73
C PHE A 70 -8.65 0.21 -5.05
N PHE A 71 -7.82 -0.55 -5.76
CA PHE A 71 -6.55 -1.03 -5.24
C PHE A 71 -5.49 -0.94 -6.32
N HIS A 72 -4.33 -0.39 -5.95
CA HIS A 72 -3.16 -0.37 -6.80
C HIS A 72 -1.93 -0.78 -5.98
N LYS A 73 -1.26 -1.87 -6.38
CA LYS A 73 -0.04 -2.37 -5.75
C LYS A 73 1.08 -2.50 -6.76
N GLN A 74 2.24 -1.95 -6.43
CA GLN A 74 3.42 -2.05 -7.26
C GLN A 74 4.36 -3.12 -6.73
N ARG A 75 4.52 -4.21 -7.49
CA ARG A 75 5.56 -5.23 -7.31
C ARG A 75 6.76 -4.91 -8.22
N LYS A 76 7.93 -5.53 -7.95
CA LYS A 76 9.18 -5.33 -8.73
C LYS A 76 8.95 -5.44 -10.25
N ASP A 77 8.16 -6.43 -10.69
CA ASP A 77 7.99 -6.74 -12.11
C ASP A 77 6.55 -6.56 -12.64
N ARG A 78 5.61 -6.15 -11.78
CA ARG A 78 4.19 -6.03 -12.16
C ARG A 78 3.45 -4.99 -11.34
N VAL A 79 2.47 -4.38 -11.97
CA VAL A 79 1.46 -3.56 -11.30
C VAL A 79 0.18 -4.40 -11.17
N ILE A 80 -0.40 -4.40 -9.98
CA ILE A 80 -1.67 -5.07 -9.68
C ILE A 80 -2.70 -3.99 -9.44
N GLU A 81 -3.71 -3.92 -10.31
CA GLU A 81 -4.83 -2.98 -10.22
C GLU A 81 -6.12 -3.78 -10.09
N GLN A 82 -6.97 -3.41 -9.13
CA GLN A 82 -8.26 -4.03 -8.91
C GLN A 82 -9.30 -2.98 -8.54
N PHE A 83 -10.55 -3.23 -8.93
CA PHE A 83 -11.72 -2.45 -8.53
C PHE A 83 -12.84 -3.40 -8.12
N ILE A 84 -13.60 -3.02 -7.10
CA ILE A 84 -14.61 -3.87 -6.48
C ILE A 84 -15.85 -3.03 -6.22
N ASP A 85 -16.96 -3.41 -6.87
CA ASP A 85 -18.29 -2.87 -6.60
C ASP A 85 -18.84 -3.52 -5.32
N LEU A 86 -18.83 -2.76 -4.21
CA LEU A 86 -19.25 -3.27 -2.90
C LEU A 86 -20.75 -3.61 -2.85
N ALA A 87 -21.57 -3.05 -3.75
CA ALA A 87 -22.99 -3.42 -3.83
C ALA A 87 -23.17 -4.88 -4.28
N LYS A 88 -22.13 -5.49 -4.87
CA LYS A 88 -22.11 -6.91 -5.28
C LYS A 88 -21.42 -7.83 -4.27
N ILE A 89 -20.99 -7.31 -3.13
CA ILE A 89 -20.25 -8.04 -2.10
C ILE A 89 -21.16 -8.32 -0.91
N GLN A 90 -21.19 -9.59 -0.48
CA GLN A 90 -21.94 -10.02 0.70
C GLN A 90 -21.13 -9.81 1.98
N ASN A 91 -19.84 -10.08 1.95
CA ASN A 91 -18.98 -10.01 3.12
C ASN A 91 -17.53 -9.67 2.74
N CYS A 92 -16.82 -9.05 3.67
CA CYS A 92 -15.40 -8.73 3.55
C CYS A 92 -14.67 -9.22 4.79
N LYS A 93 -13.58 -9.97 4.63
CA LYS A 93 -12.83 -10.60 5.72
C LYS A 93 -11.33 -10.49 5.50
N VAL A 94 -10.58 -10.33 6.58
CA VAL A 94 -9.12 -10.45 6.55
C VAL A 94 -8.74 -11.92 6.58
N ILE A 95 -7.90 -12.35 5.63
CA ILE A 95 -7.30 -13.68 5.59
C ILE A 95 -5.85 -13.56 6.04
N ASN A 96 -5.51 -14.25 7.12
CA ASN A 96 -4.17 -14.30 7.68
C ASN A 96 -3.64 -15.74 7.63
N SER A 97 -2.77 -16.02 6.67
CA SER A 97 -2.07 -17.29 6.55
C SER A 97 -0.78 -17.22 7.36
N ASN A 98 -0.55 -18.23 8.20
CA ASN A 98 0.62 -18.28 9.08
C ASN A 98 1.38 -19.58 8.87
N GLN A 99 2.71 -19.50 8.88
CA GLN A 99 3.58 -20.65 9.01
C GLN A 99 3.97 -20.82 10.49
N THR A 100 3.98 -22.07 10.97
CA THR A 100 4.51 -22.38 12.31
C THR A 100 5.95 -22.80 12.18
N ILE A 101 6.86 -22.05 12.80
CA ILE A 101 8.28 -22.40 12.86
C ILE A 101 8.56 -23.01 14.23
N THR A 102 9.10 -24.22 14.23
CA THR A 102 9.54 -24.93 15.43
C THR A 102 11.05 -24.80 15.54
N ASN A 103 11.53 -24.27 16.67
CA ASN A 103 12.96 -24.27 17.01
C ASN A 103 13.17 -24.76 18.45
N LYS A 104 14.43 -24.83 18.90
CA LYS A 104 14.81 -25.28 20.25
C LYS A 104 14.10 -24.51 21.38
N ASP A 105 13.74 -23.25 21.13
CA ASP A 105 13.07 -22.36 22.09
C ASP A 105 11.53 -22.40 22.02
N GLY A 106 10.96 -23.25 21.15
CA GLY A 106 9.51 -23.47 21.04
C GLY A 106 8.94 -23.24 19.63
N ASN A 107 7.61 -23.25 19.56
CA ASN A 107 6.85 -23.01 18.33
C ASN A 107 6.38 -21.55 18.28
N TYR A 108 6.68 -20.85 17.20
CA TYR A 108 6.16 -19.51 16.95
C TYR A 108 5.47 -19.42 15.58
N LYS A 109 4.39 -18.63 15.52
CA LYS A 109 3.64 -18.37 14.28
C LYS A 109 4.19 -17.11 13.62
N VAL A 110 4.53 -17.22 12.34
CA VAL A 110 4.95 -16.10 11.50
C VAL A 110 3.90 -15.90 10.42
N ILE A 111 3.51 -14.64 10.19
CA ILE A 111 2.58 -14.30 9.11
C ILE A 111 3.27 -14.58 7.78
N ASP A 112 2.62 -15.41 7.00
CA ASP A 112 3.06 -15.79 5.67
C ASP A 112 2.40 -14.90 4.61
N LYS A 113 1.08 -14.73 4.73
CA LYS A 113 0.28 -13.94 3.78
C LYS A 113 -0.84 -13.21 4.50
N LEU A 114 -1.06 -11.96 4.10
CA LEU A 114 -2.16 -11.13 4.58
C LEU A 114 -2.96 -10.61 3.39
N GLU A 115 -4.26 -10.87 3.38
CA GLU A 115 -5.16 -10.48 2.30
C GLU A 115 -6.48 -9.94 2.85
N LEU A 116 -7.13 -9.08 2.06
CA LEU A 116 -8.51 -8.71 2.25
C LEU A 116 -9.36 -9.42 1.19
N SER A 117 -10.21 -10.35 1.62
CA SER A 117 -11.09 -11.14 0.76
C SER A 117 -12.50 -10.56 0.74
N PHE A 118 -13.02 -10.36 -0.47
CA PHE A 118 -14.36 -9.90 -0.75
C PHE A 118 -15.17 -11.08 -1.31
N ILE A 119 -16.21 -11.48 -0.59
CA ILE A 119 -17.10 -12.59 -0.93
C ILE A 119 -18.29 -12.03 -1.71
N PRO A 120 -18.47 -12.35 -3.01
CA PRO A 120 -19.60 -11.87 -3.78
C PRO A 120 -20.94 -12.43 -3.30
N ILE A 121 -22.02 -11.69 -3.53
CA ILE A 121 -23.40 -12.17 -3.28
C ILE A 121 -23.73 -13.36 -4.19
N ALA A 122 -23.24 -13.34 -5.43
CA ALA A 122 -23.43 -14.42 -6.39
C ALA A 122 -22.51 -15.60 -6.07
N LYS A 123 -23.08 -16.73 -5.65
CA LYS A 123 -22.36 -17.94 -5.21
C LYS A 123 -21.44 -18.55 -6.27
N GLU A 124 -21.67 -18.25 -7.55
CA GLU A 124 -20.86 -18.75 -8.67
C GLU A 124 -19.62 -17.90 -8.95
N LYS A 125 -19.52 -16.70 -8.36
CA LYS A 125 -18.34 -15.85 -8.50
C LYS A 125 -17.30 -16.20 -7.45
N THR A 126 -16.05 -16.31 -7.89
CA THR A 126 -14.89 -16.51 -7.02
C THR A 126 -14.69 -15.32 -6.09
N GLU A 127 -14.17 -15.58 -4.88
CA GLU A 127 -13.72 -14.53 -3.97
C GLU A 127 -12.69 -13.62 -4.66
N ILE A 128 -12.78 -12.31 -4.43
CA ILE A 128 -11.80 -11.34 -4.93
C ILE A 128 -10.86 -11.03 -3.77
N THR A 129 -9.55 -11.17 -3.97
CA THR A 129 -8.55 -10.92 -2.92
C THR A 129 -7.62 -9.78 -3.25
N LEU A 130 -7.46 -8.87 -2.29
CA LEU A 130 -6.44 -7.84 -2.30
C LEU A 130 -5.29 -8.30 -1.39
N GLU A 131 -4.14 -8.60 -1.99
CA GLU A 131 -2.97 -9.08 -1.26
C GLU A 131 -2.19 -7.92 -0.65
N PHE A 132 -2.19 -7.80 0.68
CA PHE A 132 -1.45 -6.77 1.40
C PHE A 132 -0.01 -7.20 1.66
N PHE A 133 0.21 -8.45 2.06
CA PHE A 133 1.54 -9.00 2.34
C PHE A 133 1.64 -10.45 1.88
N ASN A 134 2.84 -10.84 1.46
CA ASN A 134 3.19 -12.22 1.12
C ASN A 134 4.71 -12.42 1.30
N SER A 135 5.11 -13.33 2.18
CA SER A 135 6.50 -13.55 2.60
C SER A 135 7.43 -13.91 1.43
N ASP A 136 6.94 -14.64 0.44
CA ASP A 136 7.71 -15.11 -0.72
C ASP A 136 8.17 -13.98 -1.65
N VAL A 137 7.44 -12.86 -1.66
CA VAL A 137 7.58 -11.79 -2.66
C VAL A 137 7.68 -10.39 -2.08
N SER A 138 7.44 -10.23 -0.78
CA SER A 138 7.43 -8.92 -0.10
C SER A 138 8.68 -8.69 0.76
N LEU A 139 9.58 -9.68 0.84
CA LEU A 139 10.91 -9.60 1.44
C LEU A 139 11.99 -9.42 0.36
#